data_AF-A0A9E3FDB8-F1
#
_entry.id   AF-A0A9E3FDB8-F1
#
_cell.length_a   1.000
_cell.length_b   1.000
_cell.length_c   1.000
_cell.angle_alpha   90.00
_cell.angle_beta   90.00
_cell.angle_gamma   90.00
#
_symmetry.space_group_name_H-M   'P 1'
#
loop_
_entity.id
_entity.type
_entity.pdbx_description
1 polymer ?
#
loop_
_entity_poly.entity_id
_entity_poly.type
_entity_poly.pdbx_seq_one_letter_code
_entity_poly.pdbx_strand_id
1 'polypeptide(L)'
;MSNMNMPSMLAYTVRSSLSSNNPPSAIISYGRDATNFTPAKSQDDSYWICILNAKNPRERVKEWVIPGTSNAQVPAGIDTYMNDPDYIFVVSTQYLSTMHVPQGDFYDFLVKYGAGRELQRLEQVNTVLGCGSFSRMSYVLTGACGPRGGKNVPPPSYEMGSYTNYPAMLLMSLMPMPGGGPPYSICNSYTFRTR
;
A
#
# COMPACT_ATOMS: atom_id res chain seq x y z
N MET A 1 35.74 -0.17 18.34
CA MET A 1 34.54 -0.58 17.58
C MET A 1 33.39 0.26 18.11
N SER A 2 32.99 1.33 17.43
CA SER A 2 31.84 2.14 17.88
C SER A 2 30.59 1.30 17.71
N ASN A 3 29.86 1.06 18.81
CA ASN A 3 28.49 0.56 18.75
C ASN A 3 27.69 1.47 17.82
N MET A 4 27.45 1.04 16.58
CA MET A 4 26.42 1.65 15.74
C MET A 4 25.11 1.36 16.44
N ASN A 5 24.65 2.33 17.22
CA ASN A 5 23.34 2.34 17.86
C ASN A 5 22.33 2.28 16.70
N MET A 6 21.88 1.08 16.32
CA MET A 6 20.97 0.93 15.19
C MET A 6 19.72 1.73 15.51
N PRO A 7 19.37 2.71 14.67
CA PRO A 7 18.25 3.57 14.95
C PRO A 7 16.93 2.80 14.96
N SER A 8 16.01 3.22 15.84
CA SER A 8 14.76 2.53 16.14
C SER A 8 13.92 2.31 14.88
N MET A 9 13.85 1.07 14.41
CA MET A 9 12.94 0.68 13.33
C MET A 9 11.51 0.69 13.84
N LEU A 10 10.59 1.23 13.05
CA LEU A 10 9.17 1.20 13.39
C LEU A 10 8.52 0.00 12.72
N ALA A 11 7.73 -0.78 13.46
CA ALA A 11 6.86 -1.77 12.86
C ALA A 11 5.88 -1.09 11.89
N TYR A 12 5.65 -1.69 10.73
CA TYR A 12 4.72 -1.17 9.74
C TYR A 12 3.85 -2.27 9.18
N THR A 13 2.54 -2.17 9.44
CA THR A 13 1.55 -3.14 8.99
C THR A 13 0.55 -2.46 8.07
N VAL A 14 0.27 -3.08 6.92
CA VAL A 14 -0.87 -2.69 6.08
C VAL A 14 -1.78 -3.88 5.93
N ARG A 15 -3.08 -3.65 6.13
CA ARG A 15 -4.10 -4.70 6.11
C ARG A 15 -5.30 -4.22 5.31
N SER A 16 -5.74 -5.05 4.38
CA SER A 16 -7.00 -4.88 3.66
C SER A 16 -8.15 -5.61 4.37
N SER A 17 -9.36 -5.52 3.83
CA SER A 17 -10.52 -6.16 4.44
C SER A 17 -11.35 -6.95 3.44
N LEU A 18 -11.75 -8.16 3.84
CA LEU A 18 -12.73 -9.01 3.17
C LEU A 18 -14.08 -9.06 3.89
N SER A 19 -14.24 -8.28 4.96
CA SER A 19 -15.48 -8.24 5.72
C SER A 19 -16.19 -6.93 5.45
N SER A 20 -17.51 -7.00 5.22
CA SER A 20 -18.35 -5.82 5.08
C SER A 20 -18.27 -4.96 6.34
N ASN A 21 -18.25 -3.63 6.15
CA ASN A 21 -18.13 -2.62 7.22
C ASN A 21 -16.89 -2.75 8.11
N ASN A 22 -15.86 -3.46 7.67
CA ASN A 22 -14.58 -3.54 8.35
C ASN A 22 -13.53 -2.78 7.54
N PRO A 23 -13.06 -1.60 7.99
CA PRO A 23 -12.14 -0.80 7.20
C PRO A 23 -10.73 -1.41 7.10
N PRO A 24 -10.02 -1.14 5.99
CA PRO A 24 -8.59 -1.40 5.89
C PRO A 24 -7.82 -0.51 6.85
N SER A 25 -6.57 -0.87 7.14
CA SER A 25 -5.75 -0.15 8.11
C SER A 25 -4.27 -0.12 7.74
N ALA A 26 -3.60 0.98 8.07
CA ALA A 26 -2.15 1.09 8.13
C ALA A 26 -1.72 1.41 9.56
N ILE A 27 -0.88 0.57 10.16
CA ILE A 27 -0.43 0.67 11.55
C ILE A 27 1.07 0.92 11.58
N ILE A 28 1.48 1.94 12.32
CA ILE A 28 2.87 2.35 12.51
C ILE A 28 3.22 2.17 13.99
N SER A 29 4.39 1.60 14.27
CA SER A 29 4.82 1.20 15.62
C SER A 29 3.97 0.08 16.22
N TYR A 30 4.16 -0.20 17.50
CA TYR A 30 3.44 -1.22 18.27
C TYR A 30 3.12 -0.72 19.68
N GLY A 31 2.21 -1.41 20.38
CA GLY A 31 1.88 -1.10 21.77
C GLY A 31 1.25 0.28 21.96
N ARG A 32 1.66 0.98 23.03
CA ARG A 32 1.11 2.29 23.42
C ARG A 32 1.41 3.41 22.42
N ASP A 33 2.50 3.27 21.65
CA ASP A 33 2.96 4.26 20.68
C ASP A 33 2.49 3.97 19.25
N ALA A 34 1.56 3.01 19.10
CA ALA A 34 0.99 2.65 17.83
C ALA A 34 0.08 3.75 17.29
N THR A 35 0.28 4.11 16.02
CA THR A 35 -0.64 4.97 15.27
C THR A 35 -1.36 4.11 14.24
N ASN A 36 -2.69 4.09 14.32
CA ASN A 36 -3.54 3.34 13.40
C ASN A 36 -4.30 4.30 12.49
N PHE A 37 -4.12 4.14 11.18
CA PHE A 37 -4.84 4.87 10.16
C PHE A 37 -5.90 3.98 9.54
N THR A 38 -7.12 4.52 9.43
CA THR A 38 -8.23 3.95 8.68
C THR A 38 -8.87 5.08 7.85
N PRO A 39 -9.59 4.76 6.75
CA PRO A 39 -10.26 5.78 5.95
C PRO A 39 -11.20 6.64 6.80
N ALA A 40 -11.14 7.98 6.71
CA ALA A 40 -12.07 8.84 7.45
C ALA A 40 -13.55 8.63 7.04
N LYS A 41 -13.78 8.19 5.80
CA LYS A 41 -15.09 7.81 5.26
C LYS A 41 -14.98 6.44 4.61
N SER A 42 -14.98 5.39 5.45
CA SER A 42 -14.91 4.01 4.96
C SER A 42 -16.16 3.64 4.17
N GLN A 43 -15.99 2.91 3.10
CA GLN A 43 -17.06 2.41 2.25
C GLN A 43 -16.67 1.02 1.76
N ASP A 44 -17.62 0.08 1.79
CA ASP A 44 -17.45 -1.22 1.18
C ASP A 44 -17.31 -1.10 -0.34
N ASP A 45 -16.65 -2.09 -0.92
CA ASP A 45 -16.37 -2.13 -2.35
C ASP A 45 -15.58 -0.90 -2.79
N SER A 46 -14.40 -0.72 -2.19
CA SER A 46 -13.57 0.45 -2.44
C SER A 46 -12.07 0.16 -2.34
N TYR A 47 -11.29 1.10 -2.89
CA TYR A 47 -9.87 1.26 -2.65
C TYR A 47 -9.65 2.43 -1.70
N TRP A 48 -8.83 2.23 -0.69
CA TRP A 48 -8.30 3.28 0.15
C TRP A 48 -6.86 3.56 -0.26
N ILE A 49 -6.59 4.83 -0.57
CA ILE A 49 -5.24 5.32 -0.79
C ILE A 49 -4.88 6.26 0.35
N CYS A 50 -3.73 6.06 0.99
CA CYS A 50 -3.24 6.88 2.08
C CYS A 50 -1.79 7.31 1.83
N ILE A 51 -1.49 8.58 2.07
CA ILE A 51 -0.16 9.17 1.97
C ILE A 51 0.31 9.51 3.38
N LEU A 52 1.45 8.94 3.74
CA LEU A 52 2.14 9.19 5.01
C LEU A 52 3.38 10.03 4.77
N ASN A 53 3.73 10.87 5.74
CA ASN A 53 4.96 11.64 5.72
C ASN A 53 6.16 10.72 5.99
N ALA A 54 7.10 10.58 5.08
CA ALA A 54 8.28 9.72 5.28
C ALA A 54 9.20 10.26 6.39
N LYS A 55 9.13 11.56 6.72
CA LYS A 55 9.87 12.16 7.84
C LYS A 55 9.20 11.93 9.19
N ASN A 56 7.88 11.73 9.19
CA ASN A 56 7.10 11.38 10.36
C ASN A 56 5.98 10.40 9.96
N PRO A 57 6.25 9.08 9.90
CA PRO A 57 5.29 8.13 9.35
C PRO A 57 4.03 7.96 10.22
N ARG A 58 4.00 8.56 11.43
CA ARG A 58 2.80 8.70 12.27
C ARG A 58 1.89 9.86 11.85
N GLU A 59 2.18 10.53 10.74
CA GLU A 59 1.38 11.61 10.18
C GLU A 59 0.82 11.21 8.80
N ARG A 60 -0.51 11.20 8.68
CA ARG A 60 -1.21 11.08 7.40
C ARG A 60 -1.36 12.46 6.76
N VAL A 61 -0.81 12.61 5.57
CA VAL A 61 -0.80 13.85 4.78
C VAL A 61 -2.07 13.96 3.94
N LYS A 62 -2.48 12.86 3.30
CA LYS A 62 -3.65 12.84 2.42
C LYS A 62 -4.23 11.44 2.33
N GLU A 63 -5.52 11.37 2.00
CA GLU A 63 -6.15 10.11 1.61
C GLU A 63 -7.22 10.30 0.54
N TRP A 64 -7.54 9.19 -0.12
CA TRP A 64 -8.66 9.03 -1.03
C TRP A 64 -9.36 7.71 -0.75
N VAL A 65 -10.67 7.70 -0.96
CA VAL A 65 -11.48 6.48 -1.04
C VAL A 65 -12.10 6.47 -2.42
N ILE A 66 -11.76 5.45 -3.20
CA ILE A 66 -12.22 5.29 -4.59
C ILE A 66 -13.26 4.16 -4.58
N PRO A 67 -14.53 4.43 -4.89
CA PRO A 67 -15.52 3.38 -5.08
C PRO A 67 -15.05 2.38 -6.15
N GLY A 68 -15.35 1.10 -5.95
CA GLY A 68 -15.02 0.04 -6.90
C GLY A 68 -15.66 0.26 -8.27
N THR A 69 -16.82 0.91 -8.32
CA THR A 69 -17.47 1.35 -9.57
C THR A 69 -16.68 2.43 -10.33
N SER A 70 -15.66 3.02 -9.70
CA SER A 70 -14.75 4.02 -10.27
C SER A 70 -13.32 3.45 -10.43
N ASN A 71 -13.19 2.13 -10.54
CA ASN A 71 -11.94 1.36 -10.69
C ASN A 71 -11.08 1.68 -11.95
N ALA A 72 -11.51 2.61 -12.80
CA ALA A 72 -10.72 3.11 -13.93
C ALA A 72 -10.12 4.51 -13.70
N GLN A 73 -10.49 5.20 -12.63
CA GLN A 73 -10.12 6.60 -12.41
C GLN A 73 -8.99 6.75 -11.40
N VAL A 74 -7.93 7.44 -11.82
CA VAL A 74 -6.87 7.89 -10.92
C VAL A 74 -7.33 9.17 -10.20
N PRO A 75 -7.24 9.26 -8.86
CA PRO A 75 -7.66 10.47 -8.15
C PRO A 75 -6.87 11.70 -8.58
N ALA A 76 -7.57 12.79 -8.87
CA ALA A 76 -6.92 14.05 -9.24
C ALA A 76 -5.95 14.54 -8.15
N GLY A 77 -4.76 14.98 -8.57
CA GLY A 77 -3.73 15.52 -7.68
C GLY A 77 -2.95 14.47 -6.88
N ILE A 78 -3.20 13.17 -7.08
CA ILE A 78 -2.42 12.11 -6.42
C ILE A 78 -0.93 12.14 -6.83
N ASP A 79 -0.63 12.51 -8.07
CA ASP A 79 0.73 12.59 -8.60
C ASP A 79 1.62 13.59 -7.86
N THR A 80 1.05 14.64 -7.26
CA THR A 80 1.78 15.60 -6.42
C THR A 80 2.50 14.90 -5.26
N TYR A 81 1.91 13.83 -4.73
CA TYR A 81 2.48 13.07 -3.62
C TYR A 81 3.27 11.86 -4.13
N MET A 82 2.77 11.18 -5.16
CA MET A 82 3.36 9.92 -5.61
C MET A 82 4.72 10.08 -6.28
N ASN A 83 5.01 11.25 -6.86
CA ASN A 83 6.32 11.56 -7.45
C ASN A 83 7.31 12.19 -6.46
N ASP A 84 6.91 12.45 -5.22
CA ASP A 84 7.74 13.09 -4.20
C ASP A 84 8.30 12.05 -3.21
N PRO A 85 9.63 11.91 -3.07
CA PRO A 85 10.25 10.92 -2.18
C PRO A 85 10.05 11.22 -0.68
N ASP A 86 9.50 12.37 -0.30
CA ASP A 86 9.18 12.69 1.11
C ASP A 86 7.93 11.95 1.63
N TYR A 87 7.33 11.06 0.83
CA TYR A 87 6.11 10.33 1.19
C TYR A 87 6.23 8.80 1.08
N ILE A 88 5.34 8.14 1.81
CA ILE A 88 5.05 6.71 1.71
C ILE A 88 3.58 6.58 1.32
N PHE A 89 3.27 5.70 0.36
CA PHE A 89 1.90 5.46 -0.04
C PHE A 89 1.39 4.11 0.44
N VAL A 90 0.08 4.03 0.62
CA VAL A 90 -0.68 2.81 0.89
C VAL A 90 -1.84 2.75 -0.08
N VAL A 91 -2.04 1.61 -0.71
CA VAL A 91 -3.26 1.23 -1.41
C VAL A 91 -3.77 -0.03 -0.74
N SER A 92 -5.03 -0.03 -0.31
CA SER A 92 -5.62 -1.18 0.36
C SER A 92 -7.11 -1.25 0.11
N THR A 93 -7.67 -2.44 -0.07
CA THR A 93 -9.08 -2.59 -0.43
C THR A 93 -10.00 -2.83 0.78
N GLN A 94 -11.26 -2.44 0.65
CA GLN A 94 -12.35 -2.78 1.58
C GLN A 94 -13.45 -3.55 0.84
N TYR A 95 -13.67 -4.80 1.22
CA TYR A 95 -14.79 -5.63 0.75
C TYR A 95 -14.99 -5.59 -0.78
N LEU A 96 -13.87 -5.54 -1.52
CA LEU A 96 -13.88 -5.24 -2.95
C LEU A 96 -14.42 -6.41 -3.76
N SER A 97 -15.33 -6.11 -4.68
CA SER A 97 -15.88 -7.07 -5.64
C SER A 97 -14.82 -7.50 -6.64
N THR A 98 -14.80 -8.78 -7.01
CA THR A 98 -14.00 -9.27 -8.15
C THR A 98 -14.41 -8.65 -9.48
N MET A 99 -15.57 -7.98 -9.58
CA MET A 99 -15.99 -7.23 -10.78
C MET A 99 -15.39 -5.83 -10.86
N HIS A 100 -14.80 -5.35 -9.76
CA HIS A 100 -14.34 -3.98 -9.62
C HIS A 100 -12.82 -3.90 -9.45
N VAL A 101 -12.09 -4.85 -10.04
CA VAL A 101 -10.61 -4.83 -10.09
C VAL A 101 -10.10 -3.59 -10.83
N PRO A 102 -8.89 -3.08 -10.58
CA PRO A 102 -8.40 -1.90 -11.28
C PRO A 102 -8.36 -2.13 -12.79
N GLN A 103 -8.76 -1.12 -13.57
CA GLN A 103 -8.75 -1.15 -15.04
C GLN A 103 -8.21 0.16 -15.59
N GLY A 104 -7.80 0.16 -16.87
CA GLY A 104 -7.35 1.36 -17.59
C GLY A 104 -6.29 2.17 -16.83
N ASP A 105 -6.46 3.48 -16.80
CA ASP A 105 -5.51 4.43 -16.19
C ASP A 105 -5.20 4.08 -14.72
N PHE A 106 -6.17 3.57 -13.96
CA PHE A 106 -5.92 3.20 -12.57
C PHE A 106 -5.07 1.94 -12.44
N TYR A 107 -5.25 0.95 -13.32
CA TYR A 107 -4.37 -0.21 -13.39
C TYR A 107 -2.93 0.20 -13.73
N ASP A 108 -2.77 0.99 -14.80
CA ASP A 108 -1.46 1.47 -15.26
C ASP A 108 -0.76 2.32 -14.20
N PHE A 109 -1.53 3.13 -13.47
CA PHE A 109 -1.05 3.88 -12.32
C PHE A 109 -0.50 2.95 -11.23
N LEU A 110 -1.24 1.91 -10.83
CA LEU A 110 -0.77 0.98 -9.80
C LEU A 110 0.50 0.23 -10.26
N VAL A 111 0.56 -0.19 -11.54
CA VAL A 111 1.74 -0.83 -12.13
C VAL A 111 2.95 0.11 -12.10
N LYS A 112 2.78 1.38 -12.49
CA LYS A 112 3.83 2.41 -12.43
C LYS A 112 4.46 2.52 -11.03
N TYR A 113 3.66 2.35 -9.97
CA TYR A 113 4.11 2.44 -8.58
C TYR A 113 4.44 1.10 -7.92
N GLY A 114 4.58 0.04 -8.72
CA GLY A 114 5.16 -1.23 -8.31
C GLY A 114 4.17 -2.35 -8.02
N ALA A 115 2.90 -2.20 -8.43
CA ALA A 115 2.04 -3.36 -8.61
C ALA A 115 2.60 -4.27 -9.71
N GLY A 116 2.44 -5.56 -9.54
CA GLY A 116 3.02 -6.56 -10.42
C GLY A 116 2.16 -7.81 -10.51
N ARG A 117 2.73 -8.94 -10.09
CA ARG A 117 2.14 -10.26 -10.30
C ARG A 117 0.83 -10.42 -9.54
N GLU A 118 0.70 -9.84 -8.34
CA GLU A 118 -0.55 -9.98 -7.59
C GLU A 118 -1.67 -9.19 -8.29
N LEU A 119 -1.41 -7.97 -8.75
CA LEU A 119 -2.38 -7.22 -9.57
C LEU A 119 -2.73 -7.91 -10.90
N GLN A 120 -1.74 -8.49 -11.59
CA GLN A 120 -1.99 -9.26 -12.82
C GLN A 120 -2.87 -10.50 -12.56
N ARG A 121 -2.66 -11.19 -11.44
CA ARG A 121 -3.56 -12.29 -11.04
C ARG A 121 -4.97 -11.78 -10.75
N LEU A 122 -5.13 -10.58 -10.18
CA LEU A 122 -6.44 -9.99 -9.90
C LEU A 122 -7.22 -9.79 -11.20
N GLU A 123 -6.54 -9.27 -12.21
CA GLU A 123 -7.09 -9.06 -13.56
C GLU A 123 -7.45 -10.38 -14.25
N GLN A 124 -6.57 -11.40 -14.17
CA GLN A 124 -6.84 -12.73 -14.74
C GLN A 124 -8.07 -13.38 -14.11
N VAL A 125 -8.20 -13.31 -12.77
CA VAL A 125 -9.35 -13.87 -12.06
C VAL A 125 -10.65 -13.16 -12.47
N ASN A 126 -10.64 -11.84 -12.64
CA ASN A 126 -11.79 -11.10 -13.17
C ASN A 126 -12.18 -11.59 -14.58
N THR A 127 -11.19 -11.78 -15.46
CA THR A 127 -11.41 -12.18 -16.86
C THR A 127 -11.97 -13.60 -16.97
N VAL A 128 -11.50 -14.53 -16.13
CA VAL A 128 -11.93 -15.95 -16.14
C VAL A 128 -13.26 -16.14 -15.40
N LEU A 129 -13.52 -15.41 -14.31
CA LEU A 129 -14.75 -15.54 -13.51
C LEU A 129 -15.95 -14.75 -14.04
N GLY A 130 -15.78 -14.01 -15.14
CA GLY A 130 -16.82 -13.19 -15.80
C GLY A 130 -18.09 -13.94 -16.26
N CYS A 131 -18.21 -15.24 -15.98
CA CYS A 131 -19.36 -16.08 -16.34
C CYS A 131 -20.11 -16.73 -15.16
N GLY A 132 -19.84 -16.42 -13.88
CA GLY A 132 -20.78 -16.89 -12.83
C GLY A 132 -20.36 -16.96 -11.36
N SER A 133 -19.20 -16.44 -10.94
CA SER A 133 -18.85 -16.43 -9.51
C SER A 133 -18.44 -15.04 -9.03
N PHE A 134 -19.31 -14.42 -8.22
CA PHE A 134 -19.02 -13.18 -7.52
C PHE A 134 -18.28 -13.50 -6.22
N SER A 135 -17.02 -13.10 -6.12
CA SER A 135 -16.24 -13.24 -4.90
C SER A 135 -15.71 -11.88 -4.44
N ARG A 136 -15.13 -11.87 -3.24
CA ARG A 136 -14.46 -10.70 -2.67
C ARG A 136 -12.97 -10.87 -2.81
N MET A 137 -12.31 -9.76 -3.07
CA MET A 137 -10.87 -9.72 -3.14
C MET A 137 -10.29 -8.75 -2.14
N SER A 138 -9.04 -9.00 -1.83
CA SER A 138 -8.29 -8.26 -0.86
C SER A 138 -6.91 -8.00 -1.42
N TYR A 139 -6.55 -6.73 -1.48
CA TYR A 139 -5.32 -6.30 -2.12
C TYR A 139 -4.69 -5.19 -1.29
N VAL A 140 -3.37 -5.27 -1.19
CA VAL A 140 -2.51 -4.27 -0.56
C VAL A 140 -1.34 -3.99 -1.48
N LEU A 141 -1.02 -2.72 -1.67
CA LEU A 141 0.21 -2.24 -2.29
C LEU A 141 0.73 -1.07 -1.46
N THR A 142 2.02 -1.05 -1.18
CA THR A 142 2.66 0.06 -0.47
C THR A 142 4.12 0.21 -0.89
N GLY A 143 4.63 1.42 -0.83
CA GLY A 143 5.98 1.72 -1.28
C GLY A 143 6.39 3.13 -0.85
N ALA A 144 7.68 3.40 -0.98
CA ALA A 144 8.14 4.79 -0.97
C ALA A 144 7.64 5.49 -2.24
N CYS A 145 7.17 6.72 -2.10
CA CYS A 145 6.90 7.59 -3.23
C CYS A 145 8.22 8.03 -3.88
N GLY A 146 8.12 8.71 -5.01
CA GLY A 146 9.26 9.26 -5.74
C GLY A 146 9.21 8.94 -7.22
N PRO A 147 10.09 9.57 -8.02
CA PRO A 147 10.07 9.42 -9.47
C PRO A 147 10.25 7.95 -9.89
N ARG A 148 9.31 7.47 -10.71
CA ARG A 148 9.32 6.13 -11.30
C ARG A 148 9.70 6.24 -12.78
N GLY A 149 10.93 5.85 -13.12
CA GLY A 149 11.48 5.91 -14.48
C GLY A 149 12.73 6.77 -14.61
N GLY A 150 13.39 6.67 -15.77
CA GLY A 150 14.66 7.36 -16.04
C GLY A 150 15.90 6.61 -15.54
N LYS A 151 16.97 7.34 -15.19
CA LYS A 151 18.25 6.75 -14.75
C LYS A 151 18.25 6.25 -13.31
N ASN A 152 17.22 6.60 -12.53
CA ASN A 152 17.17 6.28 -11.10
C ASN A 152 16.51 4.92 -10.89
N VAL A 153 17.07 4.13 -9.97
CA VAL A 153 16.44 2.87 -9.53
C VAL A 153 15.10 3.22 -8.89
N PRO A 154 13.98 2.61 -9.33
CA PRO A 154 12.68 2.89 -8.75
C PRO A 154 12.69 2.51 -7.25
N PRO A 155 12.07 3.31 -6.37
CA PRO A 155 11.96 2.97 -4.96
C PRO A 155 11.31 1.60 -4.72
N PRO A 156 11.59 0.91 -3.60
CA PRO A 156 10.96 -0.37 -3.32
C PRO A 156 9.45 -0.22 -3.11
N SER A 157 8.71 -1.18 -3.64
CA SER A 157 7.26 -1.36 -3.42
C SER A 157 6.98 -2.82 -3.10
N TYR A 158 5.93 -3.06 -2.32
CA TYR A 158 5.52 -4.38 -1.85
C TYR A 158 4.02 -4.54 -2.08
N GLU A 159 3.63 -5.69 -2.61
CA GLU A 159 2.23 -6.03 -2.88
C GLU A 159 1.84 -7.37 -2.25
N MET A 160 0.57 -7.51 -1.93
CA MET A 160 -0.06 -8.77 -1.53
C MET A 160 -1.50 -8.79 -2.02
N GLY A 161 -1.90 -9.87 -2.68
CA GLY A 161 -3.28 -10.17 -3.06
C GLY A 161 -3.81 -11.40 -2.32
N SER A 162 -5.12 -11.43 -2.08
CA SER A 162 -5.84 -12.60 -1.59
C SER A 162 -7.23 -12.70 -2.23
N TYR A 163 -7.57 -13.94 -2.60
CA TYR A 163 -8.84 -14.36 -3.22
C TYR A 163 -9.60 -15.36 -2.34
N THR A 164 -9.03 -15.68 -1.19
CA THR A 164 -9.55 -16.65 -0.22
C THR A 164 -10.06 -15.87 0.99
N ASN A 165 -10.76 -16.52 1.92
CA ASN A 165 -11.40 -15.87 3.08
C ASN A 165 -10.45 -15.16 4.08
N TYR A 166 -9.17 -14.94 3.72
CA TYR A 166 -8.17 -14.26 4.53
C TYR A 166 -7.78 -12.92 3.91
N PRO A 167 -7.77 -11.82 4.67
CA PRO A 167 -7.34 -10.52 4.17
C PRO A 167 -5.82 -10.50 3.92
N ALA A 168 -5.42 -9.97 2.77
CA ALA A 168 -4.06 -9.57 2.43
C ALA A 168 -3.54 -8.59 3.48
N MET A 169 -2.38 -8.95 4.03
CA MET A 169 -1.68 -8.23 5.07
C MET A 169 -0.19 -8.23 4.74
N LEU A 170 0.43 -7.06 4.84
CA LEU A 170 1.87 -6.89 4.77
C LEU A 170 2.39 -6.49 6.15
N LEU A 171 3.41 -7.20 6.61
CA LEU A 171 4.15 -6.94 7.83
C LEU A 171 5.58 -6.55 7.43
N MET A 172 5.96 -5.31 7.71
CA MET A 172 7.22 -4.71 7.30
C MET A 172 7.81 -3.87 8.44
N SER A 173 8.96 -3.27 8.18
CA SER A 173 9.60 -2.31 9.07
C SER A 173 9.92 -1.03 8.31
N LEU A 174 9.84 0.09 9.01
CA LEU A 174 10.31 1.39 8.53
C LEU A 174 11.67 1.66 9.17
N MET A 175 12.70 1.65 8.34
CA MET A 175 14.08 1.88 8.75
C MET A 175 14.47 3.34 8.52
N PRO A 176 14.96 4.05 9.54
CA PRO A 176 15.52 5.38 9.35
C PRO A 176 16.87 5.32 8.62
N MET A 177 17.28 6.44 8.04
CA MET A 177 18.55 6.55 7.32
C MET A 177 19.77 6.31 8.25
N PRO A 178 20.99 6.07 7.72
CA PRO A 178 22.18 5.74 8.52
C PRO A 178 22.55 6.73 9.65
N GLY A 179 22.02 7.95 9.63
CA GLY A 179 22.15 8.94 10.72
C GLY A 179 21.12 8.80 11.85
N GLY A 180 20.24 7.80 11.77
CA GLY A 180 19.24 7.47 12.77
C GLY A 180 18.02 8.36 12.88
N GLY A 181 17.93 9.35 12.01
CA GLY A 181 16.76 10.20 11.83
C GLY A 181 15.98 9.88 10.56
N PRO A 182 14.83 10.55 10.37
CA PRO A 182 14.11 10.54 9.10
C PRO A 182 14.97 10.98 7.91
N PRO A 183 14.57 10.66 6.67
CA PRO A 183 13.34 9.93 6.30
C PRO A 183 13.41 8.43 6.59
N TYR A 184 12.25 7.79 6.72
CA TYR A 184 12.13 6.35 6.87
C TYR A 184 11.92 5.69 5.49
N SER A 185 12.61 4.57 5.27
CA SER A 185 12.43 3.70 4.09
C SER A 185 11.80 2.37 4.50
N ILE A 186 11.06 1.74 3.59
CA ILE A 186 10.42 0.45 3.85
C ILE A 186 11.42 -0.69 3.69
N CYS A 187 11.51 -1.53 4.71
CA CYS A 187 12.29 -2.76 4.75
C CYS A 187 11.39 -3.95 5.06
N ASN A 188 11.65 -5.06 4.38
CA ASN A 188 11.08 -6.38 4.63
C ASN A 188 12.23 -7.35 4.95
N SER A 189 11.90 -8.55 5.41
CA SER A 189 12.77 -9.72 5.58
C SER A 189 13.72 -10.02 4.41
N TYR A 190 13.39 -9.57 3.19
CA TYR A 190 14.20 -9.77 1.97
C TYR A 190 15.04 -8.55 1.53
N THR A 191 14.99 -7.42 2.26
CA THR A 191 15.60 -6.15 1.83
C THR A 191 17.07 -6.02 2.26
N PHE A 192 17.65 -7.01 2.94
CA PHE A 192 19.07 -7.06 3.27
C PHE A 192 19.78 -8.23 2.56
N ARG A 193 20.88 -7.94 1.85
CA ARG A 193 21.97 -8.93 1.72
C ARG A 193 22.76 -8.87 3.02
N THR A 194 22.63 -9.88 3.87
CA THR A 194 23.70 -10.21 4.82
C THR A 194 24.95 -10.46 3.97
N ARG A 195 25.96 -9.60 4.10
CA ARG A 195 27.30 -9.94 3.62
C ARG A 195 27.82 -11.15 4.37
#